data_AF-A0A059BU02-F1
#
_entry.id   AF-A0A059BU02-F1
#
_cell.length_a   1.000
_cell.length_b   1.000
_cell.length_c   1.000
_cell.angle_alpha   90.00
_cell.angle_beta   90.00
_cell.angle_gamma   90.00
#
_symmetry.space_group_name_H-M   'P 1'
#
loop_
_entity.id
_entity.type
_entity.pdbx_description
1 polymer ?
#
loop_
_entity_poly.entity_id
_entity_poly.type
_entity_poly.pdbx_seq_one_letter_code
_entity_poly.pdbx_strand_id
1 'polypeptide(L)'
;MGLRLVLWNVLGLSLGVCVFSVLASVSYDSKAIVINGQRRILISGSIHYPRSTPEMWPDLIEKAKEGGLDVIQTYVFWNGHEPSPGKYYFEGNYDLVKFIKLAKQAGLYVHLRIGPYVCAEWNFGGFPVWLKYIPGINFRTDNEPFKYQMQKFATKIVNMMKAERLFESQGGPIILSQIENEYGPMEYEIGAPGQVYTQWAAKMALNLDIGVPWVMCKQDDAPDPIINTCNGFYCDYFSPNKAYKPTMWTEAWTGWYTEFGGAVPYRPAEDMAFSVAKFIQKGGSFINYYMYHGGTNFGRTSGGPFIATSYDYDAPLDEYGLLRQPKWGHLKDLHRAIKLCEPALVSAEPAVTPLGIYQEAHVFKSDSGACAAFLANYNQWSFAKVSFGSMHYNLPPWSISILPDCKNTVYNTARVGAQSSHMKMTPVDGNFSWEVYSEASAAYEDSSFTMTGLLEQINTTRDVTDYLWYMTDVDVDPNEEFLKSGSYPVLTVLSAGHALHVFVNGELAGNSYSLRLL
;
A
#
# COMPACT_ATOMS: atom_id res chain seq x y z
N MET A 1 -82.80 23.48 -26.79
CA MET A 1 -81.63 24.38 -26.68
C MET A 1 -80.45 23.51 -26.28
N GLY A 2 -79.53 23.26 -27.22
CA GLY A 2 -78.48 22.26 -27.04
C GLY A 2 -77.36 22.73 -26.12
N LEU A 3 -76.73 21.79 -25.43
CA LEU A 3 -75.35 21.95 -24.96
C LEU A 3 -74.66 20.58 -25.05
N ARG A 4 -73.60 20.55 -25.86
CA ARG A 4 -72.72 19.39 -26.11
C ARG A 4 -71.93 19.07 -24.84
N LEU A 5 -71.97 17.81 -24.40
CA LEU A 5 -70.99 17.27 -23.44
C LEU A 5 -69.74 16.86 -24.23
N VAL A 6 -68.62 17.52 -23.96
CA VAL A 6 -67.30 17.14 -24.48
C VAL A 6 -66.68 16.18 -23.46
N LEU A 7 -66.55 14.91 -23.82
CA LEU A 7 -65.80 13.90 -23.08
C LEU A 7 -64.31 14.06 -23.38
N TRP A 8 -63.52 14.44 -22.39
CA TRP A 8 -62.06 14.33 -22.44
C TRP A 8 -61.63 12.95 -21.92
N ASN A 9 -61.06 12.15 -22.81
CA ASN A 9 -60.33 10.93 -22.45
C ASN A 9 -58.97 11.32 -21.88
N VAL A 10 -58.77 11.13 -20.57
CA VAL A 10 -57.45 11.15 -19.96
C VAL A 10 -56.91 9.71 -19.97
N LEU A 11 -56.05 9.39 -20.93
CA LEU A 11 -55.22 8.18 -20.87
C LEU A 11 -54.15 8.40 -19.78
N GLY A 12 -54.31 7.73 -18.64
CA GLY A 12 -53.24 7.61 -17.65
C GLY A 12 -52.18 6.63 -18.17
N LEU A 13 -51.03 7.15 -18.60
CA LEU A 13 -49.84 6.34 -18.85
C LEU A 13 -49.21 6.00 -17.49
N SER A 14 -49.45 4.78 -17.00
CA SER A 14 -48.72 4.23 -15.86
C SER A 14 -47.30 3.86 -16.31
N LEU A 15 -46.32 4.76 -16.13
CA LEU A 15 -44.91 4.38 -16.17
C LEU A 15 -44.63 3.45 -14.99
N GLY A 16 -44.62 2.15 -15.25
CA GLY A 16 -44.06 1.16 -14.34
C GLY A 16 -42.57 1.45 -14.17
N VAL A 17 -42.20 2.06 -13.04
CA VAL A 17 -40.81 2.10 -12.59
C VAL A 17 -40.45 0.65 -12.24
N CYS A 18 -39.82 -0.06 -13.17
CA CYS A 18 -39.13 -1.29 -12.86
C CYS A 18 -38.00 -0.96 -11.88
N VAL A 19 -38.28 -1.13 -10.58
CA VAL A 19 -37.24 -1.14 -9.55
C VAL A 19 -36.46 -2.43 -9.77
N PHE A 20 -35.42 -2.38 -10.60
CA PHE A 20 -34.38 -3.40 -10.58
C PHE A 20 -33.71 -3.29 -9.22
N SER A 21 -33.98 -4.24 -8.33
CA SER A 21 -33.20 -4.40 -7.11
C SER A 21 -31.78 -4.75 -7.52
N VAL A 22 -30.88 -3.76 -7.56
CA VAL A 22 -29.44 -4.01 -7.67
C VAL A 22 -29.04 -4.68 -6.37
N LEU A 23 -28.77 -5.99 -6.42
CA LEU A 23 -28.09 -6.69 -5.35
C LEU A 23 -26.66 -6.12 -5.30
N ALA A 24 -26.39 -5.29 -4.30
CA ALA A 24 -25.05 -4.84 -3.96
C ALA A 24 -24.38 -5.93 -3.11
N SER A 25 -23.53 -6.74 -3.72
CA SER A 25 -22.90 -7.90 -3.09
C SER A 25 -21.50 -8.12 -3.62
N VAL A 26 -20.56 -8.36 -2.71
CA VAL A 26 -19.22 -8.83 -3.05
C VAL A 26 -18.99 -10.22 -2.45
N SER A 27 -18.65 -11.17 -3.31
CA SER A 27 -18.25 -12.52 -2.94
C SER A 27 -17.01 -12.92 -3.72
N TYR A 28 -16.63 -14.20 -3.67
CA TYR A 28 -15.53 -14.74 -4.46
C TYR A 28 -15.77 -16.21 -4.77
N ASP A 29 -15.05 -16.71 -5.76
CA ASP A 29 -14.90 -18.14 -6.03
C ASP A 29 -13.44 -18.46 -6.40
N SER A 30 -13.18 -19.69 -6.87
CA SER A 30 -11.84 -20.13 -7.27
C SER A 30 -11.20 -19.25 -8.34
N LYS A 31 -12.00 -18.47 -9.08
CA LYS A 31 -11.52 -17.68 -10.21
C LYS A 31 -11.24 -16.24 -9.82
N ALA A 32 -12.20 -15.58 -9.21
CA ALA A 32 -12.13 -14.13 -9.02
C ALA A 32 -13.00 -13.64 -7.86
N ILE A 33 -12.78 -12.37 -7.51
CA ILE A 33 -13.80 -11.59 -6.80
C ILE A 33 -15.01 -11.43 -7.73
N VAL A 34 -16.20 -11.63 -7.15
CA VAL A 34 -17.49 -11.49 -7.81
C VAL A 34 -18.18 -10.27 -7.24
N ILE A 35 -18.36 -9.24 -8.07
CA ILE A 35 -19.04 -8.00 -7.68
C ILE A 35 -20.37 -7.96 -8.42
N ASN A 36 -21.48 -7.90 -7.69
CA ASN A 36 -22.84 -7.82 -8.23
C ASN A 36 -23.13 -8.95 -9.24
N GLY A 37 -22.69 -10.16 -8.91
CA GLY A 37 -22.85 -11.37 -9.73
C GLY A 37 -21.86 -11.51 -10.89
N GLN A 38 -20.92 -10.57 -11.05
CA GLN A 38 -19.94 -10.60 -12.14
C GLN A 38 -18.53 -10.83 -11.60
N ARG A 39 -17.87 -11.89 -12.07
CA ARG A 39 -16.42 -12.07 -11.89
C ARG A 39 -15.66 -10.94 -12.57
N ARG A 40 -14.62 -10.42 -11.93
CA ARG A 40 -13.80 -9.32 -12.45
C ARG A 40 -12.32 -9.63 -12.35
N ILE A 41 -11.55 -9.20 -13.35
CA ILE A 41 -10.09 -9.08 -13.24
C ILE A 41 -9.80 -7.67 -12.76
N LEU A 42 -9.47 -7.53 -11.47
CA LEU A 42 -9.35 -6.24 -10.79
C LEU A 42 -7.90 -5.74 -10.84
N ILE A 43 -7.73 -4.54 -11.38
CA ILE A 43 -6.46 -3.83 -11.44
C ILE A 43 -6.51 -2.73 -10.38
N SER A 44 -5.64 -2.81 -9.39
CA SER A 44 -5.61 -1.94 -8.21
C SER A 44 -4.30 -1.17 -8.12
N GLY A 45 -4.30 -0.08 -7.38
CA GLY A 45 -3.10 0.71 -7.09
C GLY A 45 -3.15 1.36 -5.72
N SER A 46 -2.04 1.30 -4.98
CA SER A 46 -1.93 1.93 -3.68
C SER A 46 -1.74 3.43 -3.80
N ILE A 47 -2.60 4.19 -3.10
CA ILE A 47 -2.47 5.63 -2.86
C ILE A 47 -2.75 5.86 -1.38
N HIS A 48 -1.72 6.20 -0.60
CA HIS A 48 -1.88 6.44 0.83
C HIS A 48 -2.32 7.88 1.09
N TYR A 49 -3.55 8.07 1.55
CA TYR A 49 -4.16 9.39 1.73
C TYR A 49 -3.31 10.37 2.57
N PRO A 50 -2.57 9.97 3.63
CA PRO A 50 -1.77 10.94 4.39
C PRO A 50 -0.46 11.36 3.70
N ARG A 51 -0.04 10.64 2.66
CA ARG A 51 1.19 10.93 1.89
C ARG A 51 0.97 11.92 0.74
N SER A 52 -0.23 12.46 0.62
CA SER A 52 -0.61 13.53 -0.31
C SER A 52 -1.63 14.43 0.35
N THR A 53 -1.89 15.62 -0.21
CA THR A 53 -2.84 16.56 0.39
C THR A 53 -4.26 16.35 -0.16
N PRO A 54 -5.31 16.77 0.57
CA PRO A 54 -6.69 16.73 0.09
C PRO A 54 -6.94 17.39 -1.26
N GLU A 55 -6.11 18.37 -1.63
CA GLU A 55 -6.16 19.06 -2.92
C GLU A 55 -5.57 18.22 -4.05
N MET A 56 -4.59 17.36 -3.75
CA MET A 56 -4.00 16.43 -4.72
C MET A 56 -4.90 15.21 -4.99
N TRP A 57 -5.66 14.75 -3.98
CA TRP A 57 -6.41 13.49 -4.08
C TRP A 57 -7.32 13.37 -5.33
N PRO A 58 -8.13 14.38 -5.71
CA PRO A 58 -8.97 14.26 -6.90
C PRO A 58 -8.15 14.02 -8.18
N ASP A 59 -7.04 14.73 -8.35
CA ASP A 59 -6.16 14.62 -9.51
C ASP A 59 -5.42 13.27 -9.54
N LEU A 60 -4.90 12.82 -8.40
CA LEU A 60 -4.27 11.50 -8.27
C LEU A 60 -5.23 10.35 -8.59
N ILE A 61 -6.46 10.44 -8.09
CA ILE A 61 -7.52 9.44 -8.32
C ILE A 61 -7.96 9.44 -9.79
N GLU A 62 -8.09 10.61 -10.41
CA GLU A 62 -8.44 10.70 -11.83
C GLU A 62 -7.32 10.13 -12.72
N LYS A 63 -6.05 10.47 -12.45
CA LYS A 63 -4.90 9.88 -13.16
C LYS A 63 -4.80 8.36 -12.97
N ALA A 64 -5.18 7.83 -11.81
CA ALA A 64 -5.30 6.40 -11.56
C ALA A 64 -6.41 5.76 -12.40
N LYS A 65 -7.59 6.37 -12.45
CA LYS A 65 -8.70 5.93 -13.29
C LYS A 65 -8.34 5.97 -14.78
N GLU A 66 -7.77 7.08 -15.25
CA GLU A 66 -7.29 7.24 -16.63
C GLU A 66 -6.19 6.24 -16.97
N GLY A 67 -5.39 5.87 -15.97
CA GLY A 67 -4.39 4.81 -16.05
C GLY A 67 -4.99 3.41 -16.18
N GLY A 68 -6.29 3.24 -15.97
CA GLY A 68 -7.00 1.96 -16.12
C GLY A 68 -7.14 1.15 -14.84
N LEU A 69 -6.97 1.77 -13.66
CA LEU A 69 -7.29 1.09 -12.39
C LEU A 69 -8.81 0.94 -12.21
N ASP A 70 -9.22 -0.17 -11.60
CA ASP A 70 -10.57 -0.41 -11.10
C ASP A 70 -10.69 -0.10 -9.59
N VAL A 71 -9.58 -0.21 -8.85
CA VAL A 71 -9.55 -0.17 -7.38
C VAL A 71 -8.42 0.74 -6.87
N ILE A 72 -8.71 1.54 -5.85
CA ILE A 72 -7.68 2.20 -5.02
C ILE A 72 -7.47 1.39 -3.75
N GLN A 73 -6.22 1.07 -3.45
CA GLN A 73 -5.84 0.44 -2.19
C GLN A 73 -5.24 1.48 -1.24
N THR A 74 -5.59 1.42 0.04
CA THR A 74 -4.90 2.23 1.06
C THR A 74 -4.87 1.52 2.39
N TYR A 75 -3.76 1.68 3.12
CA TYR A 75 -3.71 1.40 4.54
C TYR A 75 -4.51 2.41 5.35
N VAL A 76 -4.81 2.08 6.61
CA VAL A 76 -5.30 3.02 7.63
C VAL A 76 -4.21 3.23 8.70
N PHE A 77 -3.86 4.50 8.96
CA PHE A 77 -2.69 4.84 9.80
C PHE A 77 -3.10 5.19 11.23
N TRP A 78 -3.14 4.18 12.13
CA TRP A 78 -3.68 4.34 13.49
C TRP A 78 -2.97 5.42 14.30
N ASN A 79 -1.64 5.47 14.30
CA ASN A 79 -0.87 6.47 15.04
C ASN A 79 -1.26 7.92 14.71
N GLY A 80 -1.53 8.23 13.43
CA GLY A 80 -2.01 9.54 13.01
C GLY A 80 -3.48 9.77 13.34
N HIS A 81 -4.30 8.72 13.35
CA HIS A 81 -5.71 8.82 13.70
C HIS A 81 -5.99 8.86 15.20
N GLU A 82 -5.09 8.36 16.06
CA GLU A 82 -5.23 8.37 17.51
C GLU A 82 -3.90 8.77 18.18
N PRO A 83 -3.47 10.05 18.05
CA PRO A 83 -2.19 10.52 18.58
C PRO A 83 -2.08 10.38 20.11
N SER A 84 -3.21 10.34 20.83
CA SER A 84 -3.27 10.00 22.25
C SER A 84 -4.54 9.21 22.56
N PRO A 85 -4.58 8.41 23.64
CA PRO A 85 -5.69 7.50 23.91
C PRO A 85 -7.06 8.19 23.89
N GLY A 86 -7.95 7.74 23.00
CA GLY A 86 -9.31 8.26 22.85
C GLY A 86 -9.44 9.60 22.13
N LYS A 87 -8.34 10.27 21.77
CA LYS A 87 -8.37 11.52 20.99
C LYS A 87 -8.10 11.19 19.53
N TYR A 88 -9.16 11.25 18.74
CA TYR A 88 -9.10 10.89 17.33
C TYR A 88 -8.95 12.09 16.39
N TYR A 89 -8.25 11.91 15.28
CA TYR A 89 -8.06 12.91 14.24
C TYR A 89 -8.39 12.33 12.85
N PHE A 90 -9.34 12.96 12.15
CA PHE A 90 -9.82 12.56 10.81
C PHE A 90 -10.01 13.78 9.90
N GLU A 91 -9.15 14.78 10.05
CA GLU A 91 -9.20 16.03 9.27
C GLU A 91 -7.95 16.17 8.38
N GLY A 92 -7.97 17.13 7.46
CA GLY A 92 -6.84 17.42 6.56
C GLY A 92 -6.39 16.16 5.81
N ASN A 93 -5.07 15.90 5.78
CA ASN A 93 -4.49 14.72 5.15
C ASN A 93 -4.95 13.38 5.77
N TYR A 94 -5.61 13.40 6.93
CA TYR A 94 -6.15 12.21 7.60
C TYR A 94 -7.68 12.09 7.46
N ASP A 95 -8.33 12.85 6.58
CA ASP A 95 -9.76 12.66 6.27
C ASP A 95 -9.98 11.43 5.37
N LEU A 96 -9.94 10.25 6.01
CA LEU A 96 -10.14 8.95 5.37
C LEU A 96 -11.50 8.83 4.67
N VAL A 97 -12.56 9.36 5.30
CA VAL A 97 -13.92 9.29 4.74
C VAL A 97 -14.00 10.10 3.46
N LYS A 98 -13.45 11.33 3.44
CA LYS A 98 -13.39 12.15 2.23
C LYS A 98 -12.60 11.47 1.13
N PHE A 99 -11.43 10.91 1.44
CA PHE A 99 -10.61 10.19 0.45
C PHE A 99 -11.39 9.02 -0.22
N ILE A 100 -12.05 8.18 0.57
CA ILE A 100 -12.85 7.06 0.06
C ILE A 100 -14.05 7.55 -0.75
N LYS A 101 -14.71 8.64 -0.32
CA LYS A 101 -15.80 9.27 -1.08
C LYS A 101 -15.33 9.81 -2.43
N LEU A 102 -14.12 10.37 -2.51
CA LEU A 102 -13.54 10.81 -3.79
C LEU A 102 -13.29 9.62 -4.73
N ALA A 103 -12.76 8.50 -4.23
CA ALA A 103 -12.62 7.27 -5.03
C ALA A 103 -13.98 6.79 -5.57
N LYS A 104 -15.03 6.80 -4.71
CA LYS A 104 -16.41 6.51 -5.13
C LYS A 104 -16.90 7.46 -6.23
N GLN A 105 -16.68 8.76 -6.09
CA GLN A 105 -17.09 9.78 -7.06
C GLN A 105 -16.42 9.58 -8.41
N ALA A 106 -15.15 9.17 -8.42
CA ALA A 106 -14.45 8.80 -9.63
C ALA A 106 -14.97 7.48 -10.26
N GLY A 107 -15.78 6.69 -9.53
CA GLY A 107 -16.28 5.39 -9.98
C GLY A 107 -15.28 4.25 -9.79
N LEU A 108 -14.31 4.41 -8.88
CA LEU A 108 -13.37 3.37 -8.49
C LEU A 108 -13.86 2.66 -7.22
N TYR A 109 -13.51 1.39 -7.11
CA TYR A 109 -13.66 0.64 -5.86
C TYR A 109 -12.49 0.93 -4.90
N VAL A 110 -12.61 0.45 -3.67
CA VAL A 110 -11.59 0.57 -2.64
C VAL A 110 -11.28 -0.78 -2.00
N HIS A 111 -9.98 -1.06 -1.83
CA HIS A 111 -9.48 -2.10 -0.93
C HIS A 111 -8.90 -1.42 0.33
N LEU A 112 -9.63 -1.50 1.45
CA LEU A 112 -9.29 -0.80 2.69
C LEU A 112 -8.47 -1.70 3.62
N ARG A 113 -7.16 -1.47 3.71
CA ARG A 113 -6.25 -2.27 4.55
C ARG A 113 -6.19 -1.67 5.94
N ILE A 114 -7.09 -2.09 6.82
CA ILE A 114 -7.29 -1.47 8.14
C ILE A 114 -6.10 -1.71 9.07
N GLY A 115 -5.39 -2.84 8.92
CA GLY A 115 -4.27 -3.21 9.78
C GLY A 115 -4.75 -3.81 11.12
N PRO A 116 -4.33 -3.31 12.29
CA PRO A 116 -3.83 -1.95 12.47
C PRO A 116 -2.31 -1.82 12.42
N TYR A 117 -1.56 -2.94 12.49
CA TYR A 117 -0.20 -2.95 11.98
C TYR A 117 -0.25 -2.88 10.46
N VAL A 118 0.47 -1.93 9.86
CA VAL A 118 0.47 -1.72 8.42
C VAL A 118 1.85 -1.83 7.80
N CYS A 119 2.93 -1.92 8.60
CA CYS A 119 4.31 -1.79 8.14
C CYS A 119 4.49 -0.45 7.39
N ALA A 120 4.29 -0.47 6.08
CA ALA A 120 4.13 0.67 5.17
C ALA A 120 5.31 1.63 5.11
N GLU A 121 6.47 1.22 5.63
CA GLU A 121 7.60 2.10 5.92
C GLU A 121 7.14 3.34 6.69
N TRP A 122 6.20 3.12 7.61
CA TRP A 122 5.53 4.16 8.37
C TRP A 122 5.96 4.12 9.83
N ASN A 123 5.95 5.28 10.51
CA ASN A 123 6.41 5.41 11.88
C ASN A 123 5.74 4.37 12.78
N PHE A 124 6.58 3.61 13.49
CA PHE A 124 6.20 2.52 14.39
C PHE A 124 5.22 1.48 13.77
N GLY A 125 5.30 1.27 12.45
CA GLY A 125 4.44 0.34 11.70
C GLY A 125 2.96 0.72 11.71
N GLY A 126 2.63 1.98 12.04
CA GLY A 126 1.28 2.49 12.21
C GLY A 126 0.75 2.43 13.64
N PHE A 127 1.44 1.80 14.60
CA PHE A 127 0.99 1.79 15.98
C PHE A 127 1.20 3.16 16.66
N PRO A 128 0.23 3.64 17.45
CA PRO A 128 0.46 4.78 18.32
C PRO A 128 1.51 4.44 19.39
N VAL A 129 2.48 5.32 19.63
CA VAL A 129 3.57 5.08 20.61
C VAL A 129 3.04 4.91 22.04
N TRP A 130 1.95 5.60 22.41
CA TRP A 130 1.31 5.42 23.71
C TRP A 130 0.85 3.99 23.97
N LEU A 131 0.60 3.19 22.92
CA LEU A 131 0.17 1.80 23.03
C LEU A 131 1.23 0.98 23.76
N LYS A 132 2.52 1.24 23.53
CA LYS A 132 3.67 0.54 24.15
C LYS A 132 3.65 0.61 25.68
N TYR A 133 2.98 1.61 26.25
CA TYR A 133 3.01 1.89 27.69
C TYR A 133 1.77 1.45 28.44
N ILE A 134 0.88 0.70 27.78
CA ILE A 134 -0.20 -0.01 28.47
C ILE A 134 0.41 -1.14 29.31
N PRO A 135 0.09 -1.25 30.61
CA PRO A 135 0.60 -2.32 31.45
C PRO A 135 0.34 -3.72 30.87
N GLY A 136 1.40 -4.52 30.75
CA GLY A 136 1.33 -5.90 30.28
C GLY A 136 1.07 -6.07 28.78
N ILE A 137 1.18 -5.01 27.98
CA ILE A 137 0.96 -5.12 26.53
C ILE A 137 2.14 -5.79 25.82
N ASN A 138 1.83 -6.67 24.88
CA ASN A 138 2.76 -7.23 23.92
C ASN A 138 2.12 -7.17 22.54
N PHE A 139 2.82 -6.58 21.57
CA PHE A 139 2.24 -6.34 20.25
C PHE A 139 2.18 -7.62 19.43
N ARG A 140 1.13 -7.73 18.60
CA ARG A 140 0.99 -8.74 17.54
C ARG A 140 1.22 -10.17 18.06
N THR A 141 0.61 -10.50 19.19
CA THR A 141 0.62 -11.83 19.79
C THR A 141 -0.65 -12.01 20.62
N ASP A 142 -0.87 -13.20 21.17
CA ASP A 142 -2.03 -13.51 22.01
C ASP A 142 -1.93 -12.77 23.37
N ASN A 143 -2.30 -11.50 23.36
CA ASN A 143 -2.18 -10.58 24.48
C ASN A 143 -3.46 -9.75 24.64
N GLU A 144 -4.18 -9.93 25.75
CA GLU A 144 -5.48 -9.27 25.97
C GLU A 144 -5.44 -7.74 25.86
N PRO A 145 -4.49 -7.01 26.48
CA PRO A 145 -4.39 -5.57 26.29
C PRO A 145 -4.26 -5.15 24.82
N PHE A 146 -3.42 -5.85 24.05
CA PHE A 146 -3.24 -5.55 22.63
C PHE A 146 -4.49 -5.88 21.81
N LYS A 147 -5.06 -7.08 22.00
CA LYS A 147 -6.29 -7.53 21.34
C LYS A 147 -7.44 -6.54 21.56
N TYR A 148 -7.62 -6.07 22.79
CA TYR A 148 -8.63 -5.07 23.13
C TYR A 148 -8.45 -3.77 22.35
N GLN A 149 -7.23 -3.21 22.31
CA GLN A 149 -6.98 -1.94 21.62
C GLN A 149 -7.08 -2.08 20.09
N MET A 150 -6.55 -3.16 19.52
CA MET A 150 -6.68 -3.49 18.10
C MET A 150 -8.16 -3.61 17.70
N GLN A 151 -8.95 -4.38 18.46
CA GLN A 151 -10.37 -4.54 18.19
C GLN A 151 -11.11 -3.22 18.31
N LYS A 152 -10.81 -2.41 19.34
CA LYS A 152 -11.41 -1.08 19.54
C LYS A 152 -11.18 -0.17 18.33
N PHE A 153 -9.94 -0.10 17.83
CA PHE A 153 -9.62 0.73 16.67
C PHE A 153 -10.24 0.18 15.38
N ALA A 154 -10.12 -1.12 15.11
CA ALA A 154 -10.73 -1.75 13.93
C ALA A 154 -12.25 -1.56 13.91
N THR A 155 -12.92 -1.75 15.06
CA THR A 155 -14.36 -1.50 15.22
C THR A 155 -14.72 -0.05 14.93
N LYS A 156 -13.90 0.91 15.41
CA LYS A 156 -14.13 2.33 15.13
C LYS A 156 -14.07 2.62 13.63
N ILE A 157 -13.03 2.16 12.95
CA ILE A 157 -12.87 2.37 11.50
C ILE A 157 -14.03 1.74 10.73
N VAL A 158 -14.38 0.49 11.03
CA VAL A 158 -15.53 -0.18 10.39
C VAL A 158 -16.83 0.57 10.65
N ASN A 159 -17.10 1.00 11.88
CA ASN A 159 -18.32 1.74 12.20
C ASN A 159 -18.39 3.09 11.47
N MET A 160 -17.26 3.79 11.31
CA MET A 160 -17.19 5.01 10.50
C MET A 160 -17.51 4.73 9.04
N MET A 161 -16.93 3.67 8.46
CA MET A 161 -17.22 3.29 7.07
C MET A 161 -18.68 2.86 6.89
N LYS A 162 -19.26 2.13 7.86
CA LYS A 162 -20.66 1.71 7.86
C LYS A 162 -21.64 2.89 7.97
N ALA A 163 -21.35 3.84 8.87
CA ALA A 163 -22.17 5.04 9.06
C ALA A 163 -22.26 5.88 7.78
N GLU A 164 -21.17 5.90 7.01
CA GLU A 164 -21.08 6.59 5.72
C GLU A 164 -21.48 5.72 4.52
N ARG A 165 -21.94 4.49 4.76
CA ARG A 165 -22.36 3.51 3.75
C ARG A 165 -21.28 3.28 2.68
N LEU A 166 -20.04 3.12 3.12
CA LEU A 166 -18.87 3.00 2.25
C LEU A 166 -18.52 1.56 1.87
N PHE A 167 -19.07 0.54 2.53
CA PHE A 167 -18.97 -0.84 2.05
C PHE A 167 -19.86 -1.05 0.83
N GLU A 168 -19.41 -1.85 -0.14
CA GLU A 168 -20.15 -2.14 -1.38
C GLU A 168 -21.51 -2.78 -1.07
N SER A 169 -21.57 -3.64 -0.05
CA SER A 169 -22.83 -4.19 0.51
C SER A 169 -23.87 -3.13 0.92
N GLN A 170 -23.46 -1.87 1.10
CA GLN A 170 -24.32 -0.72 1.43
C GLN A 170 -24.46 0.28 0.26
N GLY A 171 -23.86 -0.02 -0.90
CA GLY A 171 -23.75 0.82 -2.09
C GLY A 171 -22.51 1.72 -2.11
N GLY A 172 -21.49 1.45 -1.29
CA GLY A 172 -20.21 2.16 -1.24
C GLY A 172 -19.12 1.57 -2.13
N PRO A 173 -17.91 2.15 -2.16
CA PRO A 173 -16.83 1.65 -3.02
C PRO A 173 -16.00 0.51 -2.39
N ILE A 174 -16.06 0.28 -1.07
CA ILE A 174 -15.16 -0.67 -0.41
C ILE A 174 -15.59 -2.11 -0.71
N ILE A 175 -14.80 -2.82 -1.51
CA ILE A 175 -15.06 -4.21 -1.94
C ILE A 175 -14.23 -5.24 -1.19
N LEU A 176 -13.15 -4.82 -0.53
CA LEU A 176 -12.24 -5.68 0.21
C LEU A 176 -11.75 -4.95 1.45
N SER A 177 -11.44 -5.69 2.51
CA SER A 177 -10.71 -5.15 3.65
C SER A 177 -9.63 -6.10 4.14
N GLN A 178 -8.53 -5.57 4.66
CA GLN A 178 -7.44 -6.37 5.23
C GLN A 178 -7.36 -6.17 6.74
N ILE A 179 -7.19 -7.27 7.47
CA ILE A 179 -6.81 -7.27 8.90
C ILE A 179 -5.38 -7.76 9.02
N GLU A 180 -4.60 -7.18 9.95
CA GLU A 180 -3.16 -7.39 10.06
C GLU A 180 -2.38 -7.04 8.78
N ASN A 181 -1.06 -7.22 8.80
CA ASN A 181 -0.21 -7.09 7.62
C ASN A 181 1.04 -7.97 7.70
N GLU A 182 1.21 -8.88 6.75
CA GLU A 182 2.37 -9.78 6.64
C GLU A 182 2.71 -10.48 7.96
N TYR A 183 1.70 -11.03 8.64
CA TYR A 183 1.89 -11.62 9.96
C TYR A 183 2.44 -13.05 9.93
N GLY A 184 2.22 -13.81 8.85
CA GLY A 184 2.65 -15.22 8.75
C GLY A 184 4.12 -15.49 9.09
N PRO A 185 5.10 -14.70 8.62
CA PRO A 185 6.49 -14.85 9.06
C PRO A 185 6.69 -14.66 10.57
N MET A 186 6.03 -13.65 11.16
CA MET A 186 6.10 -13.39 12.61
C MET A 186 5.39 -14.46 13.42
N GLU A 187 4.25 -14.97 12.93
CA GLU A 187 3.56 -16.10 13.51
C GLU A 187 4.44 -17.34 13.58
N TYR A 188 5.17 -17.64 12.48
CA TYR A 188 6.09 -18.77 12.44
C TYR A 188 7.17 -18.66 13.52
N GLU A 189 7.73 -17.46 13.72
CA GLU A 189 8.75 -17.21 14.74
C GLU A 189 8.21 -17.28 16.17
N ILE A 190 7.01 -16.76 16.42
CA ILE A 190 6.38 -16.73 17.75
C ILE A 190 5.78 -18.09 18.13
N GLY A 191 5.36 -18.89 17.14
CA GLY A 191 4.76 -20.20 17.34
C GLY A 191 3.31 -20.12 17.83
N ALA A 192 2.95 -20.97 18.80
CA ALA A 192 1.57 -21.17 19.23
C ALA A 192 0.80 -19.88 19.63
N PRO A 193 1.40 -18.91 20.35
CA PRO A 193 0.72 -17.63 20.62
C PRO A 193 0.37 -16.85 19.35
N GLY A 194 1.21 -16.95 18.31
CA GLY A 194 0.93 -16.34 17.01
C GLY A 194 -0.27 -16.98 16.33
N GLN A 195 -0.36 -18.31 16.33
CA GLN A 195 -1.51 -19.04 15.77
C GLN A 195 -2.84 -18.70 16.44
N VAL A 196 -2.83 -18.59 17.78
CA VAL A 196 -4.02 -18.19 18.53
C VAL A 196 -4.41 -16.75 18.18
N TYR A 197 -3.44 -15.85 18.06
CA TYR A 197 -3.68 -14.47 17.64
C TYR A 197 -4.20 -14.38 16.21
N THR A 198 -3.66 -15.13 15.25
CA THR A 198 -4.12 -15.18 13.84
C THR A 198 -5.59 -15.60 13.78
N GLN A 199 -5.96 -16.68 14.49
CA GLN A 199 -7.36 -17.12 14.56
C GLN A 199 -8.26 -16.06 15.21
N TRP A 200 -7.80 -15.43 16.29
CA TRP A 200 -8.53 -14.37 16.95
C TRP A 200 -8.73 -13.15 16.05
N ALA A 201 -7.69 -12.67 15.38
CA ALA A 201 -7.72 -11.48 14.52
C ALA A 201 -8.68 -11.68 13.35
N ALA A 202 -8.62 -12.85 12.71
CA ALA A 202 -9.55 -13.22 11.65
C ALA A 202 -10.99 -13.29 12.15
N LYS A 203 -11.24 -13.97 13.27
CA LYS A 203 -12.59 -14.07 13.87
C LYS A 203 -13.13 -12.71 14.27
N MET A 204 -12.29 -11.85 14.85
CA MET A 204 -12.65 -10.48 15.23
C MET A 204 -13.07 -9.68 14.00
N ALA A 205 -12.28 -9.72 12.92
CA ALA A 205 -12.59 -9.02 11.68
C ALA A 205 -13.92 -9.51 11.05
N LEU A 206 -14.14 -10.83 11.01
CA LEU A 206 -15.39 -11.42 10.51
C LEU A 206 -16.61 -11.00 11.34
N ASN A 207 -16.48 -10.94 12.67
CA ASN A 207 -17.56 -10.49 13.56
C ASN A 207 -17.94 -9.02 13.37
N LEU A 208 -17.11 -8.21 12.70
CA LEU A 208 -17.47 -6.83 12.35
C LEU A 208 -18.50 -6.76 11.22
N ASP A 209 -18.79 -7.88 10.53
CA ASP A 209 -19.87 -8.06 9.56
C ASP A 209 -19.96 -6.93 8.50
N ILE A 210 -18.88 -6.74 7.74
CA ILE A 210 -18.77 -5.65 6.75
C ILE A 210 -19.49 -5.95 5.42
N GLY A 211 -20.00 -7.18 5.24
CA GLY A 211 -20.71 -7.60 4.03
C GLY A 211 -19.83 -7.71 2.77
N VAL A 212 -18.51 -7.64 2.90
CA VAL A 212 -17.53 -7.83 1.82
C VAL A 212 -16.36 -8.71 2.31
N PRO A 213 -15.57 -9.34 1.42
CA PRO A 213 -14.50 -10.26 1.84
C PRO A 213 -13.37 -9.59 2.63
N TRP A 214 -12.80 -10.38 3.54
CA TRP A 214 -11.58 -10.04 4.27
C TRP A 214 -10.35 -10.73 3.67
N VAL A 215 -9.21 -10.04 3.77
CA VAL A 215 -7.90 -10.45 3.25
C VAL A 215 -6.85 -10.44 4.36
N MET A 216 -5.85 -11.31 4.25
CA MET A 216 -4.59 -11.26 5.01
C MET A 216 -3.42 -11.54 4.06
N CYS A 217 -2.49 -10.60 3.89
CA CYS A 217 -1.31 -10.79 3.03
C CYS A 217 -0.21 -11.58 3.73
N LYS A 218 0.51 -12.43 2.99
CA LYS A 218 1.54 -13.36 3.48
C LYS A 218 1.09 -14.13 4.73
N GLN A 219 -0.09 -14.75 4.64
CA GLN A 219 -0.69 -15.51 5.73
C GLN A 219 -1.18 -16.88 5.22
N ASP A 220 -0.28 -17.84 5.09
CA ASP A 220 -0.58 -19.11 4.40
C ASP A 220 -1.67 -19.93 5.10
N ASP A 221 -1.86 -19.78 6.40
CA ASP A 221 -2.89 -20.45 7.19
C ASP A 221 -4.10 -19.56 7.52
N ALA A 222 -4.31 -18.46 6.79
CA ALA A 222 -5.47 -17.58 6.98
C ALA A 222 -6.79 -18.38 7.04
N PRO A 223 -7.54 -18.32 8.15
CA PRO A 223 -8.71 -19.16 8.35
C PRO A 223 -9.87 -18.72 7.46
N ASP A 224 -10.70 -19.68 7.06
CA ASP A 224 -11.86 -19.41 6.21
C ASP A 224 -12.87 -18.49 6.92
N PRO A 225 -13.53 -17.55 6.21
CA PRO A 225 -13.45 -17.27 4.77
C PRO A 225 -12.40 -16.21 4.37
N ILE A 226 -11.38 -15.92 5.19
CA ILE A 226 -10.36 -14.91 4.84
C ILE A 226 -9.49 -15.40 3.68
N ILE A 227 -9.25 -14.52 2.71
CA ILE A 227 -8.39 -14.80 1.55
C ILE A 227 -6.94 -14.47 1.90
N ASN A 228 -6.03 -15.44 1.79
CA ASN A 228 -4.60 -15.15 1.87
C ASN A 228 -4.08 -14.63 0.53
N THR A 229 -3.15 -13.68 0.56
CA THR A 229 -2.65 -13.00 -0.64
C THR A 229 -1.13 -12.89 -0.66
N CYS A 230 -0.58 -12.59 -1.84
CA CYS A 230 0.85 -12.47 -2.06
C CYS A 230 1.31 -11.01 -2.15
N ASN A 231 2.53 -10.76 -1.71
CA ASN A 231 3.26 -9.50 -1.83
C ASN A 231 4.67 -9.80 -2.37
N GLY A 232 5.19 -8.97 -3.27
CA GLY A 232 6.50 -9.18 -3.86
C GLY A 232 6.73 -8.44 -5.18
N PHE A 233 7.91 -8.62 -5.76
CA PHE A 233 8.19 -8.22 -7.15
C PHE A 233 7.47 -9.14 -8.16
N TYR A 234 7.28 -10.39 -7.78
CA TYR A 234 6.61 -11.44 -8.56
C TYR A 234 5.73 -12.26 -7.61
N CYS A 235 4.53 -12.63 -8.06
CA CYS A 235 3.63 -13.54 -7.34
C CYS A 235 3.05 -14.63 -8.24
N ASP A 236 3.67 -14.89 -9.40
CA ASP A 236 3.19 -15.90 -10.35
C ASP A 236 3.34 -17.36 -9.87
N TYR A 237 4.04 -17.56 -8.75
CA TYR A 237 4.17 -18.86 -8.06
C TYR A 237 3.10 -19.07 -6.98
N PHE A 238 2.38 -18.01 -6.60
CA PHE A 238 1.48 -18.04 -5.46
C PHE A 238 0.17 -18.73 -5.82
N SER A 239 -0.32 -19.55 -4.89
CA SER A 239 -1.66 -20.12 -4.89
C SER A 239 -2.29 -19.88 -3.52
N PRO A 240 -3.58 -19.54 -3.44
CA PRO A 240 -4.26 -19.35 -2.17
C PRO A 240 -4.35 -20.69 -1.41
N ASN A 241 -4.55 -20.61 -0.10
CA ASN A 241 -4.52 -21.76 0.80
C ASN A 241 -5.71 -22.71 0.67
N LYS A 242 -6.72 -22.34 -0.13
CA LYS A 242 -7.86 -23.17 -0.52
C LYS A 242 -8.16 -22.98 -2.01
N ALA A 243 -8.51 -24.08 -2.68
CA ALA A 243 -8.79 -24.10 -4.12
C ALA A 243 -10.00 -23.23 -4.55
N TYR A 244 -10.91 -22.91 -3.63
CA TYR A 244 -12.09 -22.09 -3.91
C TYR A 244 -11.88 -20.58 -3.67
N LYS A 245 -10.68 -20.17 -3.25
CA LYS A 245 -10.30 -18.75 -3.09
C LYS A 245 -9.61 -18.27 -4.38
N PRO A 246 -9.77 -16.99 -4.75
CA PRO A 246 -9.10 -16.43 -5.92
C PRO A 246 -7.63 -16.12 -5.63
N THR A 247 -6.79 -16.18 -6.66
CA THR A 247 -5.38 -15.79 -6.56
C THR A 247 -5.24 -14.27 -6.65
N MET A 248 -4.75 -13.65 -5.58
CA MET A 248 -4.66 -12.19 -5.45
C MET A 248 -3.25 -11.73 -5.02
N TRP A 249 -2.79 -10.64 -5.64
CA TRP A 249 -1.49 -10.00 -5.40
C TRP A 249 -1.70 -8.59 -4.85
N THR A 250 -1.57 -8.43 -3.53
CA THR A 250 -1.90 -7.20 -2.81
C THR A 250 -0.78 -6.15 -2.83
N GLU A 251 0.45 -6.55 -3.12
CA GLU A 251 1.58 -5.63 -3.30
C GLU A 251 2.51 -6.08 -4.41
N ALA A 252 2.25 -5.58 -5.62
CA ALA A 252 3.15 -5.66 -6.76
C ALA A 252 4.11 -4.48 -6.70
N TRP A 253 5.31 -4.72 -6.13
CA TRP A 253 6.25 -3.66 -5.78
C TRP A 253 6.74 -2.90 -7.01
N THR A 254 6.37 -1.63 -7.16
CA THR A 254 6.69 -0.83 -8.38
C THR A 254 8.11 -0.32 -8.42
N GLY A 255 8.84 -0.49 -7.34
CA GLY A 255 10.18 0.02 -7.06
C GLY A 255 10.53 -0.41 -5.64
N TRP A 256 11.10 0.49 -4.86
CA TRP A 256 11.35 0.29 -3.43
C TRP A 256 11.38 1.64 -2.71
N TYR A 257 11.29 1.66 -1.39
CA TYR A 257 11.38 2.89 -0.61
C TYR A 257 12.81 3.46 -0.60
N THR A 258 12.93 4.77 -0.44
CA THR A 258 14.23 5.45 -0.31
C THR A 258 14.59 5.56 1.17
N GLU A 259 15.83 5.21 1.53
CA GLU A 259 16.40 5.40 2.87
C GLU A 259 17.30 6.65 2.88
N PHE A 260 17.39 7.34 4.03
CA PHE A 260 18.43 8.33 4.23
C PHE A 260 19.82 7.66 4.13
N GLY A 261 20.67 8.19 3.25
CA GLY A 261 21.98 7.61 2.91
C GLY A 261 21.93 6.48 1.87
N GLY A 262 20.74 6.10 1.38
CA GLY A 262 20.55 5.13 0.30
C GLY A 262 20.47 5.76 -1.09
N ALA A 263 20.63 4.93 -2.12
CA ALA A 263 20.33 5.32 -3.50
C ALA A 263 18.81 5.24 -3.76
N VAL A 264 18.31 6.07 -4.70
CA VAL A 264 16.91 6.00 -5.15
C VAL A 264 16.69 4.71 -5.95
N PRO A 265 15.84 3.78 -5.49
CA PRO A 265 15.61 2.52 -6.19
C PRO A 265 14.81 2.72 -7.48
N TYR A 266 15.02 1.82 -8.46
CA TYR A 266 14.34 1.86 -9.75
C TYR A 266 13.92 0.46 -10.18
N ARG A 267 12.70 0.33 -10.73
CA ARG A 267 12.21 -0.91 -11.37
C ARG A 267 11.73 -0.60 -12.79
N PRO A 268 12.26 -1.25 -13.83
CA PRO A 268 11.84 -1.02 -15.21
C PRO A 268 10.34 -1.23 -15.44
N ALA A 269 9.75 -0.41 -16.30
CA ALA A 269 8.34 -0.53 -16.69
C ALA A 269 8.05 -1.88 -17.37
N GLU A 270 9.00 -2.37 -18.13
CA GLU A 270 8.96 -3.63 -18.87
C GLU A 270 8.92 -4.82 -17.91
N ASP A 271 9.76 -4.80 -16.87
CA ASP A 271 9.78 -5.82 -15.83
C ASP A 271 8.49 -5.82 -15.00
N MET A 272 8.00 -4.62 -14.63
CA MET A 272 6.72 -4.47 -13.95
C MET A 272 5.59 -5.07 -14.79
N ALA A 273 5.49 -4.69 -16.08
CA ALA A 273 4.49 -5.21 -16.99
C ALA A 273 4.60 -6.72 -17.21
N PHE A 274 5.84 -7.24 -17.32
CA PHE A 274 6.11 -8.66 -17.45
C PHE A 274 5.61 -9.43 -16.22
N SER A 275 5.93 -8.96 -15.01
CA SER A 275 5.51 -9.61 -13.77
C SER A 275 3.99 -9.68 -13.64
N VAL A 276 3.28 -8.61 -14.00
CA VAL A 276 1.80 -8.56 -14.00
C VAL A 276 1.23 -9.51 -15.04
N ALA A 277 1.71 -9.48 -16.30
CA ALA A 277 1.24 -10.39 -17.33
C ALA A 277 1.48 -11.86 -16.97
N LYS A 278 2.63 -12.17 -16.34
CA LYS A 278 3.00 -13.50 -15.86
C LYS A 278 2.08 -14.00 -14.74
N PHE A 279 1.61 -13.10 -13.88
CA PHE A 279 0.61 -13.40 -12.86
C PHE A 279 -0.78 -13.64 -13.47
N ILE A 280 -1.25 -12.74 -14.35
CA ILE A 280 -2.57 -12.84 -14.99
C ILE A 280 -2.67 -14.09 -15.87
N GLN A 281 -1.65 -14.42 -16.66
CA GLN A 281 -1.69 -15.59 -17.54
C GLN A 281 -1.85 -16.93 -16.78
N LYS A 282 -1.48 -16.96 -15.49
CA LYS A 282 -1.63 -18.12 -14.60
C LYS A 282 -2.96 -18.14 -13.82
N GLY A 283 -3.89 -17.25 -14.14
CA GLY A 283 -5.20 -17.17 -13.50
C GLY A 283 -5.28 -16.19 -12.33
N GLY A 284 -4.26 -15.35 -12.11
CA GLY A 284 -4.34 -14.24 -11.18
C GLY A 284 -5.46 -13.27 -11.54
N SER A 285 -6.27 -12.84 -10.55
CA SER A 285 -7.50 -12.07 -10.80
C SER A 285 -7.62 -10.76 -10.01
N PHE A 286 -6.66 -10.48 -9.12
CA PHE A 286 -6.50 -9.17 -8.48
C PHE A 286 -5.01 -8.84 -8.41
N ILE A 287 -4.61 -7.68 -8.93
CA ILE A 287 -3.25 -7.14 -8.75
C ILE A 287 -3.33 -5.74 -8.17
N ASN A 288 -2.40 -5.39 -7.29
CA ASN A 288 -2.29 -4.05 -6.75
C ASN A 288 -0.86 -3.51 -6.87
N TYR A 289 -0.68 -2.39 -7.58
CA TYR A 289 0.60 -1.68 -7.61
C TYR A 289 0.92 -1.07 -6.23
N TYR A 290 2.01 -1.52 -5.60
CA TYR A 290 2.53 -0.93 -4.37
C TYR A 290 3.86 -0.25 -4.69
N MET A 291 3.93 1.06 -4.97
CA MET A 291 2.88 2.09 -4.94
C MET A 291 2.35 2.43 -6.34
N TYR A 292 1.11 2.92 -6.43
CA TYR A 292 0.65 3.62 -7.64
C TYR A 292 0.95 5.12 -7.58
N HIS A 293 0.75 5.71 -6.40
CA HIS A 293 1.33 6.99 -5.99
C HIS A 293 1.94 6.81 -4.60
N GLY A 294 3.24 7.03 -4.49
CA GLY A 294 3.95 6.89 -3.22
C GLY A 294 3.83 8.12 -2.33
N GLY A 295 4.15 9.31 -2.86
CA GLY A 295 3.99 10.59 -2.18
C GLY A 295 5.10 10.91 -1.18
N THR A 296 4.75 11.62 -0.11
CA THR A 296 5.71 12.19 0.85
C THR A 296 5.37 11.83 2.29
N ASN A 297 6.37 11.46 3.07
CA ASN A 297 6.27 11.35 4.52
C ASN A 297 6.31 12.76 5.16
N PHE A 298 5.16 13.41 5.26
CA PHE A 298 5.04 14.76 5.84
C PHE A 298 5.22 14.76 7.37
N GLY A 299 5.68 15.89 7.90
CA GLY A 299 5.90 16.07 9.33
C GLY A 299 6.95 15.11 9.87
N ARG A 300 6.77 14.65 11.10
CA ARG A 300 7.73 13.79 11.82
C ARG A 300 7.18 12.44 12.30
N THR A 301 5.89 12.17 12.11
CA THR A 301 5.21 10.96 12.61
C THR A 301 4.77 10.02 11.49
N SER A 302 5.33 10.18 10.28
CA SER A 302 4.93 9.46 9.07
C SER A 302 5.98 8.45 8.63
N GLY A 303 7.20 8.88 8.31
CA GLY A 303 8.28 7.99 7.89
C GLY A 303 8.69 7.01 8.98
N GLY A 304 8.92 5.75 8.61
CA GLY A 304 9.54 4.76 9.49
C GLY A 304 11.02 5.05 9.77
N PRO A 305 11.68 4.22 10.59
CA PRO A 305 13.11 4.38 10.88
C PRO A 305 13.96 4.49 9.62
N PHE A 306 14.76 5.56 9.51
CA PHE A 306 15.64 5.87 8.37
C PHE A 306 14.97 6.03 7.01
N ILE A 307 13.65 5.99 6.92
CA ILE A 307 12.92 6.21 5.67
C ILE A 307 13.03 7.69 5.31
N ALA A 308 13.40 7.97 4.05
CA ALA A 308 13.49 9.33 3.56
C ALA A 308 12.14 10.06 3.61
N THR A 309 12.17 11.38 3.58
CA THR A 309 10.95 12.20 3.43
C THR A 309 10.21 11.85 2.15
N SER A 310 10.95 11.62 1.04
CA SER A 310 10.38 11.12 -0.20
C SER A 310 9.95 9.66 -0.07
N TYR A 311 8.72 9.37 -0.46
CA TYR A 311 8.21 8.01 -0.61
C TYR A 311 7.84 7.73 -2.08
N ASP A 312 8.60 8.26 -3.04
CA ASP A 312 8.34 8.16 -4.49
C ASP A 312 8.10 6.73 -5.00
N TYR A 313 8.87 5.76 -4.49
CA TYR A 313 8.74 4.32 -4.79
C TYR A 313 8.90 3.94 -6.28
N ASP A 314 9.47 4.83 -7.09
CA ASP A 314 9.46 4.74 -8.56
C ASP A 314 8.05 4.44 -9.11
N ALA A 315 7.04 5.02 -8.46
CA ALA A 315 5.65 4.75 -8.73
C ALA A 315 5.20 5.33 -10.10
N PRO A 316 4.15 4.77 -10.73
CA PRO A 316 3.54 5.31 -11.94
C PRO A 316 3.15 6.79 -11.84
N LEU A 317 2.71 7.23 -10.67
CA LEU A 317 2.59 8.65 -10.32
C LEU A 317 3.72 8.99 -9.35
N ASP A 318 4.59 9.92 -9.72
CA ASP A 318 5.75 10.30 -8.89
C ASP A 318 5.32 10.98 -7.57
N GLU A 319 6.29 11.29 -6.71
CA GLU A 319 6.06 12.00 -5.43
C GLU A 319 5.19 13.26 -5.58
N TYR A 320 5.30 13.97 -6.71
CA TYR A 320 4.60 15.24 -6.96
C TYR A 320 3.26 15.05 -7.69
N GLY A 321 2.85 13.79 -7.94
CA GLY A 321 1.63 13.45 -8.65
C GLY A 321 1.72 13.59 -10.17
N LEU A 322 2.92 13.71 -10.74
CA LEU A 322 3.12 13.74 -12.19
C LEU A 322 3.15 12.32 -12.77
N LEU A 323 2.77 12.19 -14.04
CA LEU A 323 2.84 10.91 -14.74
C LEU A 323 4.31 10.52 -14.98
N ARG A 324 4.75 9.42 -14.38
CA ARG A 324 6.09 8.87 -14.63
C ARG A 324 6.10 8.09 -15.94
N GLN A 325 6.50 8.75 -17.03
CA GLN A 325 6.64 8.08 -18.31
C GLN A 325 8.04 7.48 -18.50
N PRO A 326 8.15 6.26 -19.07
CA PRO A 326 7.07 5.55 -19.78
C PRO A 326 6.24 4.62 -18.90
N LYS A 327 6.56 4.47 -17.61
CA LYS A 327 5.92 3.47 -16.71
C LYS A 327 4.40 3.59 -16.67
N TRP A 328 3.86 4.78 -16.42
CA TRP A 328 2.41 5.00 -16.36
C TRP A 328 1.72 4.64 -17.68
N GLY A 329 2.25 5.11 -18.82
CA GLY A 329 1.65 4.86 -20.14
C GLY A 329 1.74 3.39 -20.54
N HIS A 330 2.88 2.75 -20.27
CA HIS A 330 3.10 1.33 -20.57
C HIS A 330 2.15 0.42 -19.76
N LEU A 331 1.97 0.72 -18.47
CA LEU A 331 1.01 -0.01 -17.64
C LEU A 331 -0.44 0.27 -18.05
N LYS A 332 -0.79 1.50 -18.45
CA LYS A 332 -2.11 1.82 -19.01
C LYS A 332 -2.43 0.97 -20.25
N ASP A 333 -1.47 0.81 -21.16
CA ASP A 333 -1.64 -0.05 -22.34
C ASP A 333 -1.76 -1.54 -21.97
N LEU A 334 -1.00 -2.01 -20.97
CA LEU A 334 -1.16 -3.34 -20.40
C LEU A 334 -2.57 -3.56 -19.84
N HIS A 335 -3.08 -2.61 -19.05
CA HIS A 335 -4.43 -2.70 -18.47
C HIS A 335 -5.47 -2.83 -19.57
N ARG A 336 -5.40 -1.99 -20.61
CA ARG A 336 -6.29 -2.10 -21.78
C ARG A 336 -6.22 -3.49 -22.42
N ALA A 337 -5.03 -4.06 -22.59
CA ALA A 337 -4.86 -5.40 -23.14
C ALA A 337 -5.51 -6.48 -22.25
N ILE A 338 -5.34 -6.40 -20.92
CA ILE A 338 -5.98 -7.30 -19.96
C ILE A 338 -7.50 -7.17 -20.02
N LYS A 339 -8.04 -5.94 -20.12
CA LYS A 339 -9.49 -5.72 -20.21
C LYS A 339 -10.11 -6.29 -21.49
N LEU A 340 -9.39 -6.25 -22.62
CA LEU A 340 -9.82 -6.96 -23.83
C LEU A 340 -9.86 -8.48 -23.63
N CYS A 341 -8.99 -9.03 -22.79
CA CYS A 341 -8.97 -10.46 -22.44
C CYS A 341 -9.98 -10.85 -21.34
N GLU A 342 -10.53 -9.89 -20.58
CA GLU A 342 -11.34 -10.14 -19.37
C GLU A 342 -12.48 -11.15 -19.60
N PRO A 343 -13.27 -11.10 -20.69
CA PRO A 343 -14.34 -12.09 -20.93
C PRO A 343 -13.85 -13.54 -20.97
N ALA A 344 -12.67 -13.80 -21.53
CA ALA A 344 -12.07 -15.13 -21.57
C ALA A 344 -11.39 -15.47 -20.22
N LEU A 345 -10.69 -14.51 -19.61
CA LEU A 345 -9.99 -14.68 -18.33
C LEU A 345 -10.95 -15.09 -17.20
N VAL A 346 -12.17 -14.56 -17.14
CA VAL A 346 -13.13 -14.85 -16.06
C VAL A 346 -13.94 -16.14 -16.27
N SER A 347 -13.88 -16.74 -17.46
CA SER A 347 -14.75 -17.84 -17.87
C SER A 347 -14.01 -19.14 -18.21
N ALA A 348 -12.67 -19.14 -18.29
CA ALA A 348 -11.88 -20.31 -18.61
C ALA A 348 -10.61 -20.43 -17.76
N GLU A 349 -10.10 -21.63 -17.58
CA GLU A 349 -8.76 -21.89 -17.05
C GLU A 349 -7.70 -21.82 -18.17
N PRO A 350 -6.45 -21.44 -17.86
CA PRO A 350 -5.40 -21.40 -18.87
C PRO A 350 -4.99 -22.82 -19.28
N ALA A 351 -5.07 -23.10 -20.58
CA ALA A 351 -4.38 -24.24 -21.19
C ALA A 351 -2.95 -23.84 -21.56
N VAL A 352 -1.96 -24.51 -20.97
CA VAL A 352 -0.54 -24.22 -21.19
C VAL A 352 0.00 -25.12 -22.31
N THR A 353 0.62 -24.51 -23.33
CA THR A 353 1.24 -25.23 -24.45
C THR A 353 2.70 -24.78 -24.62
N PRO A 354 3.68 -25.68 -24.58
CA PRO A 354 5.06 -25.35 -24.91
C PRO A 354 5.18 -24.89 -26.36
N LEU A 355 5.86 -23.77 -26.58
CA LEU A 355 6.20 -23.24 -27.91
C LEU A 355 7.69 -23.38 -28.24
N GLY A 356 8.51 -23.68 -27.24
CA GLY A 356 9.96 -23.83 -27.32
C GLY A 356 10.55 -24.18 -25.96
N ILE A 357 11.88 -24.12 -25.83
CA ILE A 357 12.59 -24.46 -24.58
C ILE A 357 12.23 -23.49 -23.44
N TYR A 358 12.09 -22.20 -23.77
CA TYR A 358 11.78 -21.13 -22.81
C TYR A 358 10.50 -20.38 -23.16
N GLN A 359 9.68 -20.93 -24.06
CA GLN A 359 8.50 -20.25 -24.58
C GLN A 359 7.24 -21.09 -24.34
N GLU A 360 6.19 -20.41 -23.89
CA GLU A 360 4.90 -21.01 -23.57
C GLU A 360 3.76 -20.15 -24.13
N ALA A 361 2.67 -20.80 -24.51
CA ALA A 361 1.37 -20.16 -24.69
C ALA A 361 0.47 -20.53 -23.51
N HIS A 362 -0.17 -19.52 -22.91
CA HIS A 362 -1.24 -19.69 -21.93
C HIS A 362 -2.54 -19.23 -22.59
N VAL A 363 -3.45 -20.17 -22.86
CA VAL A 363 -4.67 -19.93 -23.67
C VAL A 363 -5.92 -20.09 -22.82
N PHE A 364 -6.70 -19.02 -22.73
CA PHE A 364 -8.01 -18.99 -22.11
C PHE A 364 -9.05 -19.09 -23.21
N LYS A 365 -9.79 -20.20 -23.27
CA LYS A 365 -10.84 -20.39 -24.27
C LYS A 365 -12.14 -20.76 -23.57
N SER A 366 -13.10 -19.85 -23.64
CA SER A 366 -14.43 -20.03 -23.08
C SER A 366 -15.32 -20.86 -24.00
N ASP A 367 -16.34 -21.50 -23.41
CA ASP A 367 -17.36 -22.24 -24.16
C ASP A 367 -18.23 -21.32 -25.04
N SER A 368 -18.30 -20.04 -24.70
CA SER A 368 -18.99 -19.00 -25.49
C SER A 368 -18.17 -18.50 -26.68
N GLY A 369 -16.92 -18.97 -26.84
CA GLY A 369 -16.06 -18.67 -27.97
C GLY A 369 -15.08 -17.51 -27.76
N ALA A 370 -15.14 -16.78 -26.65
CA ALA A 370 -14.09 -15.81 -26.29
C ALA A 370 -12.76 -16.53 -26.06
N CYS A 371 -11.67 -15.99 -26.63
CA CYS A 371 -10.35 -16.59 -26.61
C CYS A 371 -9.29 -15.53 -26.34
N ALA A 372 -8.48 -15.69 -25.29
CA ALA A 372 -7.30 -14.87 -25.04
C ALA A 372 -6.04 -15.75 -24.93
N ALA A 373 -4.92 -15.29 -25.49
CA ALA A 373 -3.65 -15.99 -25.38
C ALA A 373 -2.53 -15.07 -24.90
N PHE A 374 -1.65 -15.62 -24.06
CA PHE A 374 -0.44 -14.98 -23.58
C PHE A 374 0.75 -15.80 -24.08
N LEU A 375 1.60 -15.22 -24.92
CA LEU A 375 2.77 -15.88 -25.48
C LEU A 375 4.02 -15.37 -24.75
N ALA A 376 4.57 -16.20 -23.88
CA ALA A 376 5.68 -15.87 -23.00
C ALA A 376 7.02 -16.31 -23.60
N ASN A 377 8.06 -15.49 -23.40
CA ASN A 377 9.46 -15.84 -23.57
C ASN A 377 10.21 -15.56 -22.27
N TYR A 378 10.58 -16.64 -21.56
CA TYR A 378 11.30 -16.55 -20.29
C TYR A 378 12.83 -16.47 -20.47
N ASN A 379 13.34 -16.58 -21.71
CA ASN A 379 14.76 -16.35 -21.96
C ASN A 379 15.08 -14.87 -21.74
N GLN A 380 16.00 -14.56 -20.82
CA GLN A 380 16.36 -13.19 -20.45
C GLN A 380 17.25 -12.48 -21.48
N TRP A 381 17.84 -13.23 -22.41
CA TRP A 381 18.94 -12.74 -23.26
C TRP A 381 18.63 -12.80 -24.76
N SER A 382 17.67 -13.60 -25.18
CA SER A 382 17.46 -13.91 -26.60
C SER A 382 16.01 -13.77 -27.05
N PHE A 383 15.85 -13.17 -28.23
CA PHE A 383 14.59 -13.16 -28.96
C PHE A 383 14.21 -14.58 -29.37
N ALA A 384 12.91 -14.86 -29.41
CA ALA A 384 12.38 -16.12 -29.92
C ALA A 384 11.33 -15.86 -31.01
N LYS A 385 11.40 -16.61 -32.10
CA LYS A 385 10.33 -16.68 -33.10
C LYS A 385 9.55 -17.96 -32.85
N VAL A 386 8.28 -17.84 -32.46
CA VAL A 386 7.40 -18.96 -32.13
C VAL A 386 6.26 -19.08 -33.14
N SER A 387 5.76 -20.30 -33.32
CA SER A 387 4.55 -20.58 -34.10
C SER A 387 3.38 -20.80 -33.15
N PHE A 388 2.29 -20.06 -33.32
CA PHE A 388 1.07 -20.25 -32.55
C PHE A 388 -0.14 -20.13 -33.48
N GLY A 389 -0.96 -21.19 -33.53
CA GLY A 389 -1.96 -21.36 -34.59
C GLY A 389 -1.29 -21.38 -35.98
N SER A 390 -1.82 -20.59 -36.92
CA SER A 390 -1.27 -20.46 -38.27
C SER A 390 -0.33 -19.24 -38.44
N MET A 391 0.13 -18.64 -37.35
CA MET A 391 0.89 -17.38 -37.35
C MET A 391 2.23 -17.54 -36.63
N HIS A 392 3.16 -16.62 -36.93
CA HIS A 392 4.45 -16.52 -36.26
C HIS A 392 4.56 -15.24 -35.46
N TYR A 393 5.14 -15.32 -34.27
CA TYR A 393 5.30 -14.19 -33.35
C TYR A 393 6.76 -14.07 -32.93
N ASN A 394 7.27 -12.84 -32.93
CA ASN A 394 8.60 -12.51 -32.42
C ASN A 394 8.47 -12.01 -30.99
N LEU A 395 8.94 -12.79 -30.04
CA LEU A 395 8.92 -12.49 -28.61
C LEU A 395 10.30 -11.94 -28.20
N PRO A 396 10.39 -10.67 -27.75
CA PRO A 396 11.60 -10.16 -27.10
C PRO A 396 12.04 -11.01 -25.90
N PRO A 397 13.30 -10.89 -25.47
CA PRO A 397 13.75 -11.48 -24.20
C PRO A 397 12.86 -11.00 -23.04
N TRP A 398 12.62 -11.88 -22.07
CA TRP A 398 11.87 -11.60 -20.85
C TRP A 398 10.56 -10.84 -21.09
N SER A 399 9.73 -11.37 -21.99
CA SER A 399 8.51 -10.68 -22.43
C SER A 399 7.31 -11.60 -22.61
N ILE A 400 6.11 -11.01 -22.50
CA ILE A 400 4.84 -11.67 -22.79
C ILE A 400 4.08 -10.84 -23.82
N SER A 401 3.63 -11.46 -24.91
CA SER A 401 2.70 -10.86 -25.87
C SER A 401 1.26 -11.25 -25.52
N ILE A 402 0.35 -10.28 -25.53
CA ILE A 402 -1.07 -10.47 -25.19
C ILE A 402 -1.93 -10.41 -26.46
N LEU A 403 -2.73 -11.45 -26.67
CA LEU A 403 -3.60 -11.64 -27.83
C LEU A 403 -5.05 -11.84 -27.36
N PRO A 404 -5.88 -10.79 -27.32
CA PRO A 404 -7.25 -10.86 -26.78
C PRO A 404 -8.25 -11.67 -27.62
N ASP A 405 -7.85 -12.08 -28.82
CA ASP A 405 -8.60 -12.91 -29.77
C ASP A 405 -7.83 -14.17 -30.16
N CYS A 406 -6.76 -14.50 -29.42
CA CYS A 406 -5.80 -15.56 -29.72
C CYS A 406 -5.10 -15.43 -31.10
N LYS A 407 -5.11 -14.26 -31.73
CA LYS A 407 -4.55 -14.06 -33.08
C LYS A 407 -3.73 -12.78 -33.23
N ASN A 408 -4.22 -11.64 -32.76
CA ASN A 408 -3.56 -10.36 -32.96
C ASN A 408 -2.88 -9.91 -31.68
N THR A 409 -1.57 -9.69 -31.73
CA THR A 409 -0.85 -9.07 -30.60
C THR A 409 -1.23 -7.61 -30.49
N VAL A 410 -1.85 -7.24 -29.36
CA VAL A 410 -2.19 -5.83 -29.05
C VAL A 410 -1.18 -5.18 -28.11
N TYR A 411 -0.39 -5.99 -27.41
CA TYR A 411 0.58 -5.53 -26.43
C TYR A 411 1.72 -6.55 -26.25
N ASN A 412 2.93 -6.08 -25.99
CA ASN A 412 4.04 -6.90 -25.50
C ASN A 412 4.77 -6.16 -24.37
N THR A 413 5.06 -6.87 -23.28
CA THR A 413 5.59 -6.26 -22.05
C THR A 413 6.96 -5.61 -22.21
N ALA A 414 7.75 -5.97 -23.23
CA ALA A 414 9.06 -5.38 -23.51
C ALA A 414 9.06 -4.39 -24.69
N ARG A 415 7.90 -4.12 -25.30
CA ARG A 415 7.75 -3.14 -26.39
C ARG A 415 7.03 -1.90 -25.88
N VAL A 416 7.81 -0.96 -25.34
CA VAL A 416 7.29 0.28 -24.76
C VAL A 416 6.88 1.24 -25.87
N GLY A 417 5.58 1.54 -25.95
CA GLY A 417 5.02 2.51 -26.89
C GLY A 417 4.92 3.95 -26.35
N ALA A 418 4.94 4.11 -25.03
CA ALA A 418 4.88 5.42 -24.38
C ALA A 418 6.21 6.17 -24.47
N GLN A 419 6.16 7.48 -24.73
CA GLN A 419 7.35 8.32 -24.76
C GLN A 419 7.86 8.59 -23.34
N SER A 420 9.15 8.35 -23.10
CA SER A 420 9.78 8.65 -21.80
C SER A 420 9.80 10.14 -21.47
N SER A 421 9.64 10.46 -20.19
CA SER A 421 9.78 11.82 -19.65
C SER A 421 10.95 11.87 -18.67
N HIS A 422 11.73 12.96 -18.70
CA HIS A 422 12.78 13.19 -17.72
C HIS A 422 12.34 14.25 -16.71
N MET A 423 12.44 13.91 -15.43
CA MET A 423 12.20 14.86 -14.35
C MET A 423 13.23 16.00 -14.42
N LYS A 424 12.76 17.23 -14.26
CA LYS A 424 13.60 18.42 -14.21
C LYS A 424 13.15 19.34 -13.08
N MET A 425 13.97 19.48 -12.05
CA MET A 425 13.81 20.48 -11.02
C MET A 425 14.50 21.77 -11.46
N THR A 426 13.73 22.76 -11.92
CA THR A 426 14.27 24.05 -12.34
C THR A 426 14.06 25.07 -11.22
N PRO A 427 15.12 25.75 -10.73
CA PRO A 427 14.96 26.83 -9.76
C PRO A 427 14.01 27.90 -10.30
N VAL A 428 13.08 28.37 -9.47
CA VAL A 428 12.24 29.52 -9.77
C VAL A 428 12.84 30.72 -9.04
N ASP A 429 13.15 31.79 -9.78
CA ASP A 429 13.86 32.96 -9.25
C ASP A 429 13.15 33.58 -8.03
N GLY A 430 13.88 33.70 -6.93
CA GLY A 430 13.41 34.30 -5.69
C GLY A 430 14.46 34.15 -4.58
N ASN A 431 15.15 35.23 -4.24
CA ASN A 431 15.98 35.23 -3.04
C ASN A 431 15.06 35.29 -1.82
N PHE A 432 15.15 34.29 -0.95
CA PHE A 432 14.51 34.35 0.37
C PHE A 432 15.30 35.30 1.29
N SER A 433 14.61 36.15 2.03
CA SER A 433 15.19 36.90 3.14
C SER A 433 15.20 36.00 4.37
N TRP A 434 16.39 35.72 4.90
CA TRP A 434 16.57 34.82 6.04
C TRP A 434 16.82 35.59 7.33
N GLU A 435 16.19 35.13 8.41
CA GLU A 435 16.54 35.46 9.79
C GLU A 435 17.16 34.21 10.44
N VAL A 436 18.10 34.41 11.37
CA VAL A 436 18.80 33.30 12.03
C VAL A 436 18.59 33.41 13.53
N TYR A 437 18.15 32.30 14.12
CA TYR A 437 18.14 32.09 15.57
C TYR A 437 19.03 30.89 15.88
N SER A 438 19.92 31.05 16.86
CA SER A 438 20.80 29.98 17.33
C SER A 438 20.23 29.38 18.60
N GLU A 439 19.85 28.10 18.53
CA GLU A 439 19.44 27.34 19.70
C GLU A 439 20.63 27.23 20.67
N ALA A 440 20.41 27.55 21.95
CA ALA A 440 21.45 27.36 22.96
C ALA A 440 21.67 25.85 23.21
N SER A 441 22.91 25.45 23.52
CA SER A 441 23.14 24.13 24.11
C SER A 441 22.40 24.07 25.45
N ALA A 442 21.66 22.98 25.69
CA ALA A 442 20.70 22.91 26.79
C ALA A 442 21.34 23.34 28.12
N ALA A 443 20.85 24.47 28.66
CA ALA A 443 21.06 24.82 30.06
C ALA A 443 20.05 24.02 30.89
N TYR A 444 20.25 23.94 32.20
CA TYR A 444 19.24 23.42 33.13
C TYR A 444 17.96 24.28 33.07
N GLU A 445 17.08 23.99 32.12
CA GLU A 445 15.80 24.67 31.92
C GLU A 445 14.73 24.13 32.86
N ASP A 446 13.62 24.88 33.02
CA ASP A 446 12.48 24.50 33.87
C ASP A 446 11.81 23.17 33.44
N SER A 447 12.01 22.72 32.20
CA SER A 447 11.54 21.42 31.69
C SER A 447 12.52 20.26 31.90
N SER A 448 13.69 20.52 32.51
CA SER A 448 14.64 19.47 32.87
C SER A 448 14.15 18.67 34.08
N PHE A 449 14.50 17.39 34.12
CA PHE A 449 14.28 16.53 35.28
C PHE A 449 15.53 15.70 35.55
N THR A 450 15.74 15.30 36.79
CA THR A 450 16.90 14.52 37.21
C THR A 450 16.52 13.06 37.50
N MET A 451 17.43 12.15 37.18
CA MET A 451 17.29 10.72 37.43
C MET A 451 18.67 10.11 37.64
N THR A 452 18.77 9.14 38.55
CA THR A 452 19.98 8.32 38.65
C THR A 452 19.96 7.25 37.55
N GLY A 453 20.81 7.40 36.54
CA GLY A 453 20.95 6.47 35.41
C GLY A 453 20.40 7.02 34.09
N LEU A 454 20.52 6.23 33.02
CA LEU A 454 20.07 6.60 31.67
C LEU A 454 18.66 6.07 31.40
N LEU A 455 17.83 6.90 30.76
CA LEU A 455 16.48 6.53 30.30
C LEU A 455 16.48 6.24 28.81
N GLU A 456 15.61 5.34 28.36
CA GLU A 456 15.38 5.09 26.92
C GLU A 456 14.62 6.28 26.30
N GLN A 457 15.00 6.68 25.08
CA GLN A 457 14.52 7.91 24.46
C GLN A 457 13.01 7.91 24.25
N ILE A 458 12.44 6.91 23.60
CA ILE A 458 11.01 6.86 23.29
C ILE A 458 10.19 6.77 24.59
N ASN A 459 10.68 6.03 25.59
CA ASN A 459 10.06 6.01 26.92
C ASN A 459 9.99 7.40 27.57
N THR A 460 10.97 8.25 27.30
CA THR A 460 11.06 9.58 27.90
C THR A 460 10.25 10.59 27.10
N THR A 461 10.47 10.66 25.78
CA THR A 461 9.83 11.66 24.90
C THR A 461 8.42 11.28 24.50
N ARG A 462 8.03 10.00 24.64
CA ARG A 462 6.77 9.46 24.11
C ARG A 462 6.58 9.75 22.61
N ASP A 463 7.69 9.91 21.88
CA ASP A 463 7.71 10.29 20.47
C ASP A 463 7.03 11.65 20.18
N VAL A 464 7.02 12.58 21.14
CA VAL A 464 6.54 13.96 20.90
C VAL A 464 7.62 14.85 20.27
N THR A 465 8.88 14.44 20.35
CA THR A 465 10.05 15.10 19.77
C THR A 465 11.09 14.05 19.36
N ASP A 466 11.87 14.39 18.33
CA ASP A 466 12.99 13.58 17.85
C ASP A 466 14.24 13.72 18.73
N TYR A 467 14.26 14.73 19.61
CA TYR A 467 15.42 15.13 20.40
C TYR A 467 15.23 14.82 21.89
N LEU A 468 16.25 14.23 22.52
CA LEU A 468 16.36 14.10 23.96
C LEU A 468 17.77 14.46 24.41
N TRP A 469 17.87 15.43 25.32
CA TRP A 469 19.13 15.82 25.93
C TRP A 469 19.47 14.91 27.11
N TYR A 470 20.68 14.34 27.08
CA TYR A 470 21.28 13.67 28.23
C TYR A 470 22.39 14.57 28.76
N MET A 471 22.24 15.03 30.00
CA MET A 471 23.16 15.96 30.64
C MET A 471 23.71 15.33 31.91
N THR A 472 25.02 15.47 32.12
CA THR A 472 25.70 15.07 33.36
C THR A 472 26.88 15.99 33.59
N ASP A 473 27.13 16.29 34.86
CA ASP A 473 28.34 16.99 35.26
C ASP A 473 29.46 15.99 35.52
N VAL A 474 30.68 16.37 35.17
CA VAL A 474 31.90 15.61 35.45
C VAL A 474 32.85 16.52 36.21
N ASP A 475 32.94 16.31 37.51
CA ASP A 475 33.88 17.04 38.37
C ASP A 475 35.31 16.55 38.11
N VAL A 476 36.18 17.48 37.70
CA VAL A 476 37.60 17.20 37.43
C VAL A 476 38.44 17.75 38.57
N ASP A 477 39.22 16.89 39.23
CA ASP A 477 40.14 17.32 40.29
C ASP A 477 41.26 18.21 39.70
N PRO A 478 41.60 19.34 40.31
CA PRO A 478 42.68 20.22 39.83
C PRO A 478 44.05 19.54 39.71
N ASN A 479 44.27 18.39 40.34
CA ASN A 479 45.52 17.65 40.33
C ASN A 479 45.64 16.60 39.23
N GLU A 480 44.59 16.38 38.42
CA GLU A 480 44.56 15.41 37.32
C GLU A 480 45.76 15.57 36.37
N GLU A 481 46.33 14.45 35.93
CA GLU A 481 47.57 14.45 35.16
C GLU A 481 47.41 15.10 33.79
N PHE A 482 46.25 14.91 33.15
CA PHE A 482 45.98 15.45 31.82
C PHE A 482 45.99 16.99 31.80
N LEU A 483 45.63 17.64 32.92
CA LEU A 483 45.73 19.09 33.09
C LEU A 483 47.19 19.58 33.10
N LYS A 484 48.12 18.74 33.57
CA LYS A 484 49.57 19.06 33.65
C LYS A 484 50.31 18.70 32.36
N SER A 485 49.91 17.62 31.70
CA SER A 485 50.56 17.11 30.48
C SER A 485 50.03 17.74 29.19
N GLY A 486 48.87 18.41 29.23
CA GLY A 486 48.20 18.94 28.04
C GLY A 486 47.49 17.86 27.21
N SER A 487 47.30 16.67 27.77
CA SER A 487 46.51 15.60 27.15
C SER A 487 45.02 15.82 27.38
N TYR A 488 44.16 15.20 26.57
CA TYR A 488 42.72 15.18 26.78
C TYR A 488 42.26 13.81 27.30
N PRO A 489 41.29 13.79 28.23
CA PRO A 489 40.63 12.53 28.60
C PRO A 489 39.83 11.97 27.42
N VAL A 490 39.53 10.68 27.47
CA VAL A 490 38.72 9.99 26.45
C VAL A 490 37.30 9.85 26.97
N LEU A 491 36.34 10.39 26.21
CA LEU A 491 34.91 10.18 26.42
C LEU A 491 34.38 9.16 25.41
N THR A 492 33.78 8.08 25.90
CA THR A 492 33.11 7.07 25.08
C THR A 492 31.62 7.06 25.39
N VAL A 493 30.79 7.33 24.39
CA VAL A 493 29.32 7.29 24.51
C VAL A 493 28.78 6.24 23.55
N LEU A 494 28.10 5.23 24.10
CA LEU A 494 27.39 4.23 23.32
C LEU A 494 25.89 4.57 23.37
N SER A 495 25.27 4.68 22.19
CA SER A 495 23.84 4.96 22.04
C SER A 495 23.18 3.88 21.18
N ALA A 496 21.91 3.59 21.46
CA ALA A 496 21.07 2.78 20.57
C ALA A 496 20.76 3.48 19.23
N GLY A 497 21.12 4.77 19.11
CA GLY A 497 20.89 5.59 17.93
C GLY A 497 19.68 6.51 18.06
N HIS A 498 19.29 7.24 17.02
CA HIS A 498 19.82 7.12 15.64
C HIS A 498 20.93 8.13 15.29
N ALA A 499 20.99 9.26 16.01
CA ALA A 499 22.05 10.26 15.89
C ALA A 499 22.44 10.77 17.28
N LEU A 500 23.71 11.13 17.44
CA LEU A 500 24.30 11.61 18.68
C LEU A 500 25.15 12.84 18.40
N HIS A 501 24.89 13.91 19.14
CA HIS A 501 25.73 15.10 19.20
C HIS A 501 26.28 15.22 20.61
N VAL A 502 27.60 15.34 20.74
CA VAL A 502 28.27 15.47 22.03
C VAL A 502 28.68 16.92 22.21
N PHE A 503 28.17 17.55 23.26
CA PHE A 503 28.56 18.90 23.67
C PHE A 503 29.36 18.82 24.98
N VAL A 504 30.48 19.54 25.04
CA VAL A 504 31.32 19.65 26.25
C VAL A 504 31.45 21.13 26.58
N ASN A 505 31.03 21.53 27.78
CA ASN A 505 31.02 22.93 28.22
C ASN A 505 30.30 23.87 27.23
N GLY A 506 29.19 23.38 26.65
CA GLY A 506 28.37 24.14 25.70
C GLY A 506 28.86 24.13 24.24
N GLU A 507 30.07 23.61 23.97
CA GLU A 507 30.65 23.54 22.63
C GLU A 507 30.47 22.15 22.01
N LEU A 508 30.19 22.09 20.70
CA LEU A 508 30.08 20.81 19.97
C LEU A 508 31.45 20.14 19.87
N ALA A 509 31.61 19.00 20.54
CA ALA A 509 32.84 18.21 20.56
C ALA A 509 32.87 17.10 19.50
N GLY A 510 31.70 16.64 19.03
CA GLY A 510 31.62 15.62 17.99
C GLY A 510 30.19 15.20 17.65
N ASN A 511 30.04 14.49 16.54
CA ASN A 511 28.78 13.90 16.12
C ASN A 511 28.97 12.47 15.59
N SER A 512 27.91 11.68 15.66
CA SER A 512 27.84 10.34 15.07
C SER A 512 26.39 10.03 14.71
N TYR A 513 26.18 9.25 13.66
CA TYR A 513 24.84 8.83 13.23
C TYR A 513 24.91 7.45 12.61
N SER A 514 23.81 6.71 12.70
CA SER A 514 23.61 5.49 11.91
C SER A 514 22.93 5.82 10.59
N LEU A 515 23.07 4.93 9.61
CA LEU A 515 22.32 4.98 8.34
C LEU A 515 21.30 3.83 8.23
N ARG A 516 21.27 2.90 9.20
CA ARG A 516 20.35 1.75 9.26
C ARG A 516 20.07 1.35 10.71
N LEU A 517 18.97 0.65 10.93
CA LEU A 517 18.78 -0.11 12.18
C LEU A 517 19.73 -1.31 12.18
N LEU A 518 20.38 -1.56 13.32
CA LEU A 518 21.22 -2.75 13.55
C LEU A 518 20.37 -4.00 13.74
#